data_AF-K1YGS5-F1
#
_entry.id   AF-K1YGS5-F1
#
_cell.length_a   1.000
_cell.length_b   1.000
_cell.length_c   1.000
_cell.angle_alpha   90.00
_cell.angle_beta   90.00
_cell.angle_gamma   90.00
#
_symmetry.space_group_name_H-M   'P 1'
#
loop_
_entity.id
_entity.type
_entity.pdbx_description
1 polymer ?
#
loop_
_entity_poly.entity_id
_entity_poly.type
_entity_poly.pdbx_seq_one_letter_code
_entity_poly.pdbx_strand_id
1 'polypeptide(L)'
;MKLKLLISTLFVIAILSLGSKSEAYVFGMKSRDNSIENIQRIEKQYKLDLPIVSFIFDPRGPHVEKTLNALNTKLGEDRIYHISISPDSLSAQQVADGKFDKQYTQFFQDVKKNNLRVIFRTMHEMNGGRYPRSSNPTTFKKAWIHVRELARAEGLSQTNILFDMSVNARDLPAKGGKPAQTATFIQCQQKVKAKLKCPTFEDYYPGDKYVDLMGVTFYNRGKWNSNRRWGTPDQIVNAAGRKTLDRLKTFNKPIFVDEVGTTAVNYEWAYSFKKSLEVYANNSDLKNEWLLQLKDFLLRETRIVGAIYFNVDLSNGLKTRTLGELDRSVIDYQSNKFYDKILDIYAAGKPNDSNALYYLFNIKRVTLNDKTYFIPSDYAKPVKDLYAFTTKYVTGLSGQLDFLDKTKTSWSLRNQYKRFTKVNLDAIVDATKKFF
;
A
#
# COMPACT_ATOMS: atom_id res chain seq x y z
N MET A 1 13.92 50.27 -37.89
CA MET A 1 14.74 49.08 -38.22
C MET A 1 15.37 48.55 -36.93
N LYS A 2 14.91 47.36 -36.51
CA LYS A 2 15.47 46.39 -35.55
C LYS A 2 16.11 46.85 -34.22
N LEU A 3 15.26 46.71 -33.20
CA LEU A 3 15.50 46.38 -31.80
C LEU A 3 16.61 45.31 -31.57
N LYS A 4 17.53 45.56 -30.63
CA LYS A 4 18.16 44.52 -29.79
C LYS A 4 18.42 45.08 -28.39
N LEU A 5 17.58 44.62 -27.47
CA LEU A 5 17.64 44.83 -26.04
C LEU A 5 18.42 43.65 -25.43
N LEU A 6 19.53 43.89 -24.75
CA LEU A 6 20.16 42.90 -23.87
C LEU A 6 19.77 43.27 -22.43
N ILE A 7 18.77 42.56 -21.88
CA ILE A 7 18.48 42.56 -20.45
C ILE A 7 19.30 41.42 -19.85
N SER A 8 20.31 41.77 -19.06
CA SER A 8 20.99 40.85 -18.15
C SER A 8 20.17 40.73 -16.87
N THR A 9 19.29 39.73 -16.79
CA THR A 9 18.56 39.42 -15.56
C THR A 9 19.47 38.65 -14.61
N LEU A 10 19.90 39.29 -13.52
CA LEU A 10 20.39 38.61 -12.33
C LEU A 10 19.26 37.73 -11.79
N PHE A 11 19.33 36.42 -12.02
CA PHE A 11 18.52 35.45 -11.30
C PHE A 11 19.14 35.26 -9.91
N VAL A 12 18.63 36.00 -8.92
CA VAL A 12 18.89 35.67 -7.52
C VAL A 12 18.19 34.35 -7.24
N ILE A 13 18.98 33.27 -7.22
CA ILE A 13 18.57 31.96 -6.74
C ILE A 13 18.37 32.11 -5.22
N ALA A 14 17.14 32.41 -4.82
CA ALA A 14 16.71 32.21 -3.45
C ALA A 14 16.57 30.70 -3.24
N ILE A 15 17.66 30.05 -2.79
CA ILE A 15 17.56 28.75 -2.11
C ILE A 15 16.87 29.05 -0.77
N LEU A 16 15.55 29.09 -0.81
CA LEU A 16 14.75 28.83 0.37
C LEU A 16 15.04 27.38 0.73
N SER A 17 15.85 27.20 1.78
CA SER A 17 15.85 25.98 2.59
C SER A 17 14.47 25.87 3.27
N LEU A 18 13.44 25.60 2.49
CA LEU A 18 12.24 24.96 2.97
C LEU A 18 12.73 23.59 3.45
N GLY A 19 12.87 23.43 4.77
CA GLY A 19 13.06 22.11 5.35
C GLY A 19 11.97 21.22 4.76
N SER A 20 12.36 20.28 3.89
CA SER A 20 11.43 19.35 3.29
C SER A 20 10.81 18.59 4.46
N LYS A 21 9.57 18.93 4.82
CA LYS A 21 8.78 18.03 5.64
C LYS A 21 8.79 16.72 4.86
N SER A 22 9.51 15.72 5.40
CA SER A 22 9.50 14.38 4.82
C SER A 22 8.04 14.02 4.61
N GLU A 23 7.65 13.78 3.35
CA GLU A 23 6.32 13.28 3.07
C GLU A 23 6.29 11.86 3.65
N ALA A 24 5.77 11.74 4.87
CA ALA A 24 5.58 10.46 5.53
C ALA A 24 4.86 9.51 4.57
N TYR A 25 5.43 8.31 4.39
CA TYR A 25 4.80 7.22 3.67
C TYR A 25 3.50 6.81 4.38
N VAL A 26 2.58 6.18 3.66
CA VAL A 26 1.38 5.60 4.26
C VAL A 26 1.65 4.13 4.62
N PHE A 27 1.59 3.79 5.90
CA PHE A 27 1.82 2.43 6.36
C PHE A 27 0.57 1.55 6.32
N GLY A 28 0.71 0.31 5.89
CA GLY A 28 -0.33 -0.70 5.95
C GLY A 28 0.17 -2.09 6.29
N MET A 29 -0.76 -3.03 6.41
CA MET A 29 -0.46 -4.40 6.78
C MET A 29 -1.32 -5.40 6.02
N LYS A 30 -0.70 -6.54 5.68
CA LYS A 30 -1.41 -7.76 5.28
C LYS A 30 -1.49 -8.70 6.48
N SER A 31 -2.68 -9.05 6.96
CA SER A 31 -2.86 -9.98 8.09
C SER A 31 -2.42 -11.39 7.74
N ARG A 32 -2.09 -12.21 8.74
CA ARG A 32 -1.57 -13.57 8.54
C ARG A 32 -2.47 -14.42 7.66
N ASP A 33 -3.75 -14.43 7.96
CA ASP A 33 -4.81 -15.28 7.40
C ASP A 33 -5.62 -14.62 6.29
N ASN A 34 -5.31 -13.36 5.93
CA ASN A 34 -6.03 -12.61 4.90
C ASN A 34 -7.50 -12.29 5.28
N SER A 35 -7.84 -12.30 6.58
CA SER A 35 -9.19 -12.03 7.08
C SER A 35 -9.37 -10.58 7.54
N ILE A 36 -10.62 -10.09 7.45
CA ILE A 36 -11.04 -8.78 7.97
C ILE A 36 -11.02 -8.80 9.50
N GLU A 37 -11.47 -9.90 10.10
CA GLU A 37 -11.61 -10.07 11.55
C GLU A 37 -10.26 -9.95 12.26
N ASN A 38 -9.19 -10.48 11.65
CA ASN A 38 -7.85 -10.37 12.22
C ASN A 38 -7.31 -8.94 12.15
N ILE A 39 -7.62 -8.20 11.08
CA ILE A 39 -7.29 -6.76 10.99
C ILE A 39 -8.01 -5.98 12.10
N GLN A 40 -9.32 -6.17 12.26
CA GLN A 40 -10.09 -5.51 13.34
C GLN A 40 -9.55 -5.86 14.73
N ARG A 41 -9.13 -7.11 14.94
CA ARG A 41 -8.53 -7.55 16.20
C ARG A 41 -7.22 -6.82 16.49
N ILE A 42 -6.35 -6.70 15.49
CA ILE A 42 -5.07 -5.97 15.59
C ILE A 42 -5.34 -4.49 15.92
N GLU A 43 -6.21 -3.84 15.16
CA GLU A 43 -6.55 -2.42 15.36
C GLU A 43 -7.13 -2.16 16.75
N LYS A 44 -8.06 -2.98 17.20
CA LYS A 44 -8.66 -2.87 18.53
C LYS A 44 -7.63 -3.07 19.64
N GLN A 45 -6.81 -4.11 19.54
CA GLN A 45 -5.86 -4.45 20.59
C GLN A 45 -4.76 -3.40 20.75
N TYR A 46 -4.24 -2.87 19.64
CA TYR A 46 -3.12 -1.94 19.64
C TYR A 46 -3.54 -0.49 19.41
N LYS A 47 -4.86 -0.20 19.39
CA LYS A 47 -5.45 1.13 19.16
C LYS A 47 -4.91 1.77 17.88
N LEU A 48 -4.89 1.00 16.79
CA LEU A 48 -4.40 1.42 15.48
C LEU A 48 -5.57 1.77 14.55
N ASP A 49 -5.31 2.66 13.61
CA ASP A 49 -6.17 2.96 12.48
C ASP A 49 -5.32 2.84 11.21
N LEU A 50 -5.33 1.67 10.59
CA LEU A 50 -4.48 1.36 9.44
C LEU A 50 -5.04 2.02 8.17
N PRO A 51 -4.37 3.04 7.60
CA PRO A 51 -4.86 3.73 6.42
C PRO A 51 -4.85 2.87 5.16
N ILE A 52 -4.02 1.82 5.14
CA ILE A 52 -3.99 0.82 4.08
C ILE A 52 -4.10 -0.58 4.68
N VAL A 53 -5.03 -1.37 4.15
CA VAL A 53 -5.18 -2.79 4.49
C VAL A 53 -4.96 -3.62 3.24
N SER A 54 -4.16 -4.68 3.36
CA SER A 54 -3.77 -5.50 2.20
C SER A 54 -4.41 -6.88 2.21
N PHE A 55 -4.90 -7.29 1.03
CA PHE A 55 -5.44 -8.63 0.76
C PHE A 55 -4.77 -9.23 -0.48
N ILE A 56 -4.46 -10.53 -0.42
CA ILE A 56 -3.86 -11.27 -1.54
C ILE A 56 -4.76 -12.44 -1.91
N PHE A 57 -5.17 -12.46 -3.17
CA PHE A 57 -5.95 -13.52 -3.80
C PHE A 57 -5.13 -14.13 -4.95
N ASP A 58 -4.52 -15.28 -4.66
CA ASP A 58 -3.72 -16.11 -5.56
C ASP A 58 -4.14 -17.58 -5.30
N PRO A 59 -4.31 -18.42 -6.34
CA PRO A 59 -5.60 -18.88 -6.89
C PRO A 59 -6.67 -19.25 -5.87
N ARG A 60 -7.53 -18.31 -5.45
CA ARG A 60 -8.65 -18.64 -4.53
C ARG A 60 -9.92 -17.82 -4.76
N GLY A 61 -10.82 -18.41 -5.56
CA GLY A 61 -12.17 -18.80 -5.15
C GLY A 61 -13.26 -17.72 -4.90
N PRO A 62 -14.50 -18.15 -4.60
CA PRO A 62 -15.70 -17.31 -4.34
C PRO A 62 -15.64 -16.48 -3.05
N HIS A 63 -14.45 -16.04 -2.64
CA HIS A 63 -14.21 -15.19 -1.47
C HIS A 63 -13.75 -13.78 -1.82
N VAL A 64 -13.29 -13.51 -3.06
CA VAL A 64 -12.94 -12.14 -3.49
C VAL A 64 -14.16 -11.24 -3.35
N GLU A 65 -15.26 -11.55 -4.05
CA GLU A 65 -16.49 -10.77 -4.00
C GLU A 65 -17.02 -10.63 -2.56
N LYS A 66 -17.08 -11.73 -1.80
CA LYS A 66 -17.54 -11.71 -0.40
C LYS A 66 -16.71 -10.77 0.46
N THR A 67 -15.38 -10.82 0.33
CA THR A 67 -14.48 -9.92 1.06
C THR A 67 -14.72 -8.48 0.64
N LEU A 68 -14.71 -8.19 -0.68
CA LEU A 68 -14.90 -6.84 -1.21
C LEU A 68 -16.22 -6.21 -0.75
N ASN A 69 -17.32 -6.97 -0.81
CA ASN A 69 -18.65 -6.54 -0.35
C ASN A 69 -18.71 -6.26 1.16
N ALA A 70 -17.77 -6.79 1.95
CA ALA A 70 -17.72 -6.59 3.39
C ALA A 70 -16.77 -5.45 3.83
N LEU A 71 -15.88 -4.97 2.95
CA LEU A 71 -14.78 -4.07 3.33
C LEU A 71 -15.28 -2.76 3.97
N ASN A 72 -16.12 -1.99 3.28
CA ASN A 72 -16.59 -0.71 3.81
C ASN A 72 -17.39 -0.88 5.11
N THR A 73 -18.28 -1.88 5.16
CA THR A 73 -19.14 -2.12 6.33
C THR A 73 -18.34 -2.57 7.56
N LYS A 74 -17.21 -3.26 7.37
CA LYS A 74 -16.43 -3.85 8.46
C LYS A 74 -15.18 -3.05 8.82
N LEU A 75 -14.56 -2.37 7.86
CA LEU A 75 -13.31 -1.63 8.02
C LEU A 75 -13.46 -0.12 7.80
N GLY A 76 -14.59 0.36 7.29
CA GLY A 76 -14.82 1.77 7.02
C GLY A 76 -14.61 2.16 5.55
N GLU A 77 -15.21 3.29 5.15
CA GLU A 77 -15.18 3.83 3.78
C GLU A 77 -14.00 4.78 3.51
N ASP A 78 -13.24 5.10 4.56
CA ASP A 78 -12.13 6.05 4.61
C ASP A 78 -10.78 5.34 4.50
N ARG A 79 -10.71 4.30 3.67
CA ARG A 79 -9.50 3.47 3.53
C ARG A 79 -9.10 3.25 2.09
N ILE A 80 -7.82 2.94 1.93
CA ILE A 80 -7.26 2.43 0.69
C ILE A 80 -7.01 0.93 0.89
N TYR A 81 -7.38 0.12 -0.08
CA TYR A 81 -7.14 -1.32 -0.05
C TYR A 81 -6.04 -1.69 -1.03
N HIS A 82 -4.97 -2.33 -0.55
CA HIS A 82 -3.97 -2.94 -1.42
C HIS A 82 -4.41 -4.36 -1.76
N ILE A 83 -4.85 -4.60 -3.00
CA ILE A 83 -5.45 -5.88 -3.38
C ILE A 83 -4.65 -6.52 -4.48
N SER A 84 -4.20 -7.75 -4.23
CA SER A 84 -3.54 -8.56 -5.24
C SER A 84 -4.49 -9.59 -5.82
N ILE A 85 -4.69 -9.57 -7.14
CA ILE A 85 -5.39 -10.62 -7.91
C ILE A 85 -4.38 -11.18 -8.90
N SER A 86 -4.06 -12.48 -8.82
CA SER A 86 -3.14 -13.13 -9.76
C SER A 86 -3.86 -14.16 -10.63
N PRO A 87 -3.51 -14.29 -11.92
CA PRO A 87 -4.19 -15.17 -12.88
C PRO A 87 -3.77 -16.65 -12.75
N ASP A 88 -3.57 -17.09 -11.52
CA ASP A 88 -3.27 -18.47 -11.16
C ASP A 88 -2.07 -19.08 -11.91
N SER A 89 -2.30 -20.22 -12.57
CA SER A 89 -1.33 -20.93 -13.39
C SER A 89 -1.22 -20.40 -14.82
N LEU A 90 -2.00 -19.36 -15.19
CA LEU A 90 -2.00 -18.84 -16.55
C LEU A 90 -0.71 -18.08 -16.85
N SER A 91 -0.17 -18.33 -18.03
CA SER A 91 0.89 -17.52 -18.61
C SER A 91 0.39 -16.13 -18.99
N ALA A 92 1.32 -15.18 -19.15
CA ALA A 92 0.97 -13.84 -19.61
C ALA A 92 0.30 -13.87 -21.00
N GLN A 93 0.69 -14.78 -21.89
CA GLN A 93 0.03 -14.91 -23.19
C GLN A 93 -1.44 -15.30 -23.03
N GLN A 94 -1.74 -16.31 -22.19
CA GLN A 94 -3.13 -16.72 -21.95
C GLN A 94 -3.97 -15.61 -21.31
N VAL A 95 -3.37 -14.78 -20.44
CA VAL A 95 -4.06 -13.60 -19.89
C VAL A 95 -4.32 -12.57 -20.99
N ALA A 96 -3.34 -12.31 -21.87
CA ALA A 96 -3.54 -11.43 -23.03
C ALA A 96 -4.61 -11.96 -24.00
N ASP A 97 -4.78 -13.29 -24.07
CA ASP A 97 -5.80 -13.97 -24.88
C ASP A 97 -7.18 -14.04 -24.17
N GLY A 98 -7.33 -13.36 -23.04
CA GLY A 98 -8.60 -13.20 -22.34
C GLY A 98 -9.00 -14.33 -21.39
N LYS A 99 -8.11 -15.29 -21.10
CA LYS A 99 -8.44 -16.50 -20.31
C LYS A 99 -8.80 -16.23 -18.84
N PHE A 100 -8.54 -15.02 -18.34
CA PHE A 100 -8.86 -14.62 -16.96
C PHE A 100 -9.80 -13.39 -16.90
N ASP A 101 -10.40 -13.02 -18.03
CA ASP A 101 -11.17 -11.77 -18.14
C ASP A 101 -12.40 -11.77 -17.24
N LYS A 102 -13.08 -12.91 -17.11
CA LYS A 102 -14.27 -13.01 -16.26
C LYS A 102 -13.95 -12.63 -14.82
N GLN A 103 -12.84 -13.12 -14.28
CA GLN A 103 -12.41 -12.87 -12.90
C GLN A 103 -11.98 -11.41 -12.71
N TYR A 104 -11.20 -10.85 -13.65
CA TYR A 104 -10.81 -9.44 -13.58
C TYR A 104 -12.03 -8.51 -13.71
N THR A 105 -12.92 -8.79 -14.65
CA THR A 105 -14.13 -8.01 -14.89
C THR A 105 -15.03 -8.01 -13.64
N GLN A 106 -15.27 -9.19 -13.05
CA GLN A 106 -16.03 -9.29 -11.79
C GLN A 106 -15.37 -8.48 -10.68
N PHE A 107 -14.04 -8.58 -10.52
CA PHE A 107 -13.32 -7.80 -9.52
C PHE A 107 -13.48 -6.29 -9.74
N PHE A 108 -13.35 -5.80 -10.98
CA PHE A 108 -13.53 -4.38 -11.29
C PHE A 108 -14.97 -3.89 -11.06
N GLN A 109 -15.96 -4.73 -11.38
CA GLN A 109 -17.37 -4.48 -11.07
C GLN A 109 -17.60 -4.38 -9.56
N ASP A 110 -17.00 -5.27 -8.77
CA ASP A 110 -17.10 -5.24 -7.31
C ASP A 110 -16.41 -4.00 -6.72
N VAL A 111 -15.26 -3.58 -7.26
CA VAL A 111 -14.59 -2.33 -6.87
C VAL A 111 -15.51 -1.12 -7.10
N LYS A 112 -16.16 -1.05 -8.27
CA LYS A 112 -17.09 0.03 -8.61
C LYS A 112 -18.34 0.01 -7.73
N LYS A 113 -18.99 -1.15 -7.62
CA LYS A 113 -20.23 -1.37 -6.84
C LYS A 113 -20.05 -0.96 -5.39
N ASN A 114 -18.91 -1.28 -4.80
CA ASN A 114 -18.61 -0.99 -3.39
C ASN A 114 -17.89 0.36 -3.21
N ASN A 115 -17.70 1.16 -4.27
CA ASN A 115 -17.00 2.45 -4.21
C ASN A 115 -15.63 2.37 -3.50
N LEU A 116 -14.86 1.31 -3.81
CA LEU A 116 -13.58 1.05 -3.15
C LEU A 116 -12.47 1.89 -3.79
N ARG A 117 -11.47 2.26 -2.97
CA ARG A 117 -10.19 2.81 -3.43
C ARG A 117 -9.14 1.72 -3.34
N VAL A 118 -8.61 1.30 -4.48
CA VAL A 118 -7.79 0.11 -4.58
C VAL A 118 -6.43 0.40 -5.20
N ILE A 119 -5.37 0.03 -4.50
CA ILE A 119 -4.06 -0.21 -5.12
C ILE A 119 -4.10 -1.64 -5.64
N PHE A 120 -4.22 -1.78 -6.95
CA PHE A 120 -4.41 -3.05 -7.63
C PHE A 120 -3.07 -3.60 -8.11
N ARG A 121 -2.68 -4.72 -7.52
CA ARG A 121 -1.42 -5.40 -7.81
C ARG A 121 -1.68 -6.73 -8.48
N THR A 122 -1.56 -6.78 -9.80
CA THR A 122 -1.67 -8.05 -10.53
C THR A 122 -0.33 -8.46 -11.11
N MET A 123 -0.20 -9.75 -11.40
CA MET A 123 0.97 -10.31 -12.06
C MET A 123 2.33 -9.95 -11.42
N HIS A 124 2.36 -9.78 -10.09
CA HIS A 124 3.45 -9.28 -9.23
C HIS A 124 4.77 -10.10 -9.24
N GLU A 125 5.94 -9.48 -9.09
CA GLU A 125 7.24 -10.18 -9.18
C GLU A 125 7.47 -10.88 -10.54
N MET A 126 7.01 -10.26 -11.62
CA MET A 126 7.17 -10.78 -12.99
C MET A 126 8.64 -10.98 -13.41
N ASN A 127 9.58 -10.30 -12.75
CA ASN A 127 11.01 -10.47 -12.95
C ASN A 127 11.61 -11.67 -12.18
N GLY A 128 10.79 -12.45 -11.47
CA GLY A 128 11.14 -13.73 -10.87
C GLY A 128 10.56 -14.91 -11.66
N GLY A 129 11.33 -15.97 -11.84
CA GLY A 129 10.95 -17.15 -12.63
C GLY A 129 9.99 -18.13 -11.97
N ARG A 130 9.36 -17.77 -10.85
CA ARG A 130 8.50 -18.68 -10.07
C ARG A 130 7.09 -18.80 -10.64
N TYR A 131 6.60 -17.74 -11.28
CA TYR A 131 5.21 -17.62 -11.71
C TYR A 131 5.08 -17.76 -13.23
N PRO A 132 4.05 -18.45 -13.75
CA PRO A 132 3.87 -18.69 -15.19
C PRO A 132 3.86 -17.42 -16.05
N ARG A 133 3.26 -16.36 -15.53
CA ARG A 133 3.22 -15.00 -16.07
C ARG A 133 4.58 -14.30 -16.24
N SER A 134 5.65 -14.79 -15.61
CA SER A 134 6.99 -14.22 -15.70
C SER A 134 7.76 -14.64 -16.96
N SER A 135 7.20 -15.52 -17.79
CA SER A 135 7.92 -16.18 -18.90
C SER A 135 8.44 -15.25 -20.00
N ASN A 136 7.66 -14.26 -20.43
CA ASN A 136 8.01 -13.43 -21.59
C ASN A 136 7.58 -11.97 -21.40
N PRO A 137 8.53 -10.99 -21.44
CA PRO A 137 8.21 -9.58 -21.27
C PRO A 137 7.26 -9.00 -22.32
N THR A 138 7.32 -9.49 -23.57
CA THR A 138 6.45 -9.00 -24.65
C THR A 138 5.00 -9.37 -24.41
N THR A 139 4.73 -10.62 -24.03
CA THR A 139 3.37 -11.08 -23.77
C THR A 139 2.85 -10.55 -22.43
N PHE A 140 3.73 -10.34 -21.45
CA PHE A 140 3.39 -9.62 -20.21
C PHE A 140 2.86 -8.21 -20.49
N LYS A 141 3.54 -7.43 -21.35
CA LYS A 141 3.07 -6.07 -21.68
C LYS A 141 1.68 -6.10 -22.33
N LYS A 142 1.43 -7.05 -23.24
CA LYS A 142 0.10 -7.24 -23.85
C LYS A 142 -0.96 -7.58 -22.80
N ALA A 143 -0.67 -8.53 -21.91
CA ALA A 143 -1.56 -8.91 -20.82
C ALA A 143 -1.87 -7.75 -19.88
N TRP A 144 -0.85 -6.98 -19.50
CA TRP A 144 -1.01 -5.83 -18.61
C TRP A 144 -1.92 -4.77 -19.22
N ILE A 145 -1.67 -4.41 -20.47
CA ILE A 145 -2.49 -3.45 -21.21
C ILE A 145 -3.94 -3.96 -21.30
N HIS A 146 -4.13 -5.23 -21.66
CA HIS A 146 -5.47 -5.85 -21.73
C HIS A 146 -6.23 -5.73 -20.41
N VAL A 147 -5.62 -6.11 -19.28
CA VAL A 147 -6.25 -6.01 -17.95
C VAL A 147 -6.54 -4.56 -17.55
N ARG A 148 -5.68 -3.61 -17.95
CA ARG A 148 -5.92 -2.18 -17.74
C ARG A 148 -7.12 -1.67 -18.55
N GLU A 149 -7.28 -2.13 -19.79
CA GLU A 149 -8.44 -1.76 -20.62
C GLU A 149 -9.75 -2.36 -20.09
N LEU A 150 -9.74 -3.58 -19.53
CA LEU A 150 -10.92 -4.15 -18.85
C LEU A 150 -11.41 -3.25 -17.70
N ALA A 151 -10.49 -2.76 -16.85
CA ALA A 151 -10.86 -1.85 -15.76
C ALA A 151 -11.46 -0.53 -16.28
N ARG A 152 -10.93 -0.01 -17.40
CA ARG A 152 -11.42 1.21 -18.05
C ARG A 152 -12.79 0.99 -18.72
N ALA A 153 -13.03 -0.18 -19.30
CA ALA A 153 -14.33 -0.57 -19.85
C ALA A 153 -15.43 -0.63 -18.77
N GLU A 154 -15.07 -1.04 -17.54
CA GLU A 154 -15.97 -0.98 -16.38
C GLU A 154 -16.16 0.46 -15.84
N GLY A 155 -15.48 1.45 -16.43
CA GLY A 155 -15.58 2.86 -16.04
C GLY A 155 -14.80 3.24 -14.79
N LEU A 156 -13.85 2.40 -14.36
CA LEU A 156 -12.95 2.76 -13.26
C LEU A 156 -11.89 3.76 -13.76
N SER A 157 -11.55 4.74 -12.93
CA SER A 157 -10.45 5.68 -13.17
C SER A 157 -9.40 5.60 -12.05
N GLN A 158 -8.38 6.47 -12.08
CA GLN A 158 -7.38 6.57 -10.99
C GLN A 158 -8.01 6.93 -9.64
N THR A 159 -9.19 7.55 -9.62
CA THR A 159 -9.91 7.86 -8.36
C THR A 159 -10.43 6.60 -7.65
N ASN A 160 -10.57 5.48 -8.37
CA ASN A 160 -11.02 4.20 -7.82
C ASN A 160 -9.86 3.20 -7.74
N ILE A 161 -9.02 3.12 -8.76
CA ILE A 161 -8.04 2.05 -8.91
C ILE A 161 -6.71 2.55 -9.48
N LEU A 162 -5.63 2.29 -8.74
CA LEU A 162 -4.25 2.52 -9.16
C LEU A 162 -3.62 1.17 -9.54
N PHE A 163 -3.00 1.10 -10.71
CA PHE A 163 -2.29 -0.10 -11.18
C PHE A 163 -0.85 -0.06 -10.71
N ASP A 164 -0.53 -0.99 -9.84
CA ASP A 164 0.78 -1.15 -9.21
C ASP A 164 1.59 -2.27 -9.88
N MET A 165 2.64 -1.89 -10.60
CA MET A 165 3.56 -2.83 -11.25
C MET A 165 4.64 -3.28 -10.27
N SER A 166 4.30 -4.29 -9.47
CA SER A 166 5.18 -4.82 -8.43
C SER A 166 6.29 -5.74 -8.94
N VAL A 167 7.54 -5.43 -8.58
CA VAL A 167 8.73 -6.22 -8.92
C VAL A 167 9.31 -6.93 -7.70
N ASN A 168 10.00 -8.06 -7.89
CA ASN A 168 10.88 -8.58 -6.85
C ASN A 168 12.15 -7.70 -6.80
N ALA A 169 12.69 -7.45 -5.59
CA ALA A 169 13.96 -6.72 -5.45
C ALA A 169 15.18 -7.39 -6.12
N ARG A 170 15.01 -8.59 -6.68
CA ARG A 170 16.01 -9.32 -7.46
C ARG A 170 15.40 -9.79 -8.78
N ASP A 171 16.10 -9.50 -9.87
CA ASP A 171 15.82 -10.13 -11.16
C ASP A 171 16.30 -11.58 -11.14
N LEU A 172 15.34 -12.51 -11.04
CA LEU A 172 15.55 -13.95 -10.89
C LEU A 172 14.79 -14.76 -11.95
N PRO A 173 14.92 -14.45 -13.26
CA PRO A 173 14.18 -15.18 -14.29
C PRO A 173 14.56 -16.66 -14.30
N ALA A 174 13.62 -17.50 -14.75
CA ALA A 174 13.84 -18.93 -14.88
C ALA A 174 14.86 -19.22 -15.99
N LYS A 175 15.83 -20.09 -15.70
CA LYS A 175 16.79 -20.57 -16.68
C LYS A 175 16.04 -21.25 -17.83
N GLY A 176 16.33 -20.83 -19.07
CA GLY A 176 15.65 -21.34 -20.26
C GLY A 176 14.21 -20.83 -20.46
N GLY A 177 13.76 -19.81 -19.72
CA GLY A 177 12.47 -19.16 -19.95
C GLY A 177 11.24 -19.98 -19.53
N LYS A 178 11.43 -21.04 -18.74
CA LYS A 178 10.35 -21.94 -18.27
C LYS A 178 10.08 -21.70 -16.78
N PRO A 179 9.15 -20.79 -16.43
CA PRO A 179 8.87 -20.50 -15.04
C PRO A 179 8.17 -21.66 -14.32
N ALA A 180 8.59 -21.91 -13.09
CA ALA A 180 7.99 -22.87 -12.17
C ALA A 180 8.51 -22.61 -10.76
N GLN A 181 7.77 -23.05 -9.74
CA GLN A 181 8.23 -22.98 -8.34
C GLN A 181 9.55 -23.76 -8.12
N THR A 182 9.79 -24.80 -8.91
CA THR A 182 11.00 -25.64 -8.88
C THR A 182 12.06 -25.23 -9.90
N ALA A 183 11.84 -24.16 -10.67
CA ALA A 183 12.77 -23.74 -11.70
C ALA A 183 14.11 -23.29 -11.10
N THR A 184 15.19 -23.54 -11.84
CA THR A 184 16.49 -22.94 -11.53
C THR A 184 16.49 -21.48 -11.99
N PHE A 185 16.88 -20.56 -11.12
CA PHE A 185 16.88 -19.12 -11.42
C PHE A 185 18.27 -18.62 -11.83
N ILE A 186 18.28 -17.67 -12.77
CA ILE A 186 19.47 -16.90 -13.13
C ILE A 186 19.50 -15.63 -12.29
N GLN A 187 20.64 -15.28 -11.70
CA GLN A 187 20.83 -13.94 -11.12
C GLN A 187 21.10 -12.95 -12.24
N CYS A 188 20.05 -12.33 -12.77
CA CYS A 188 20.18 -11.39 -13.87
C CYS A 188 20.60 -10.02 -13.32
N GLN A 189 21.84 -9.60 -13.55
CA GLN A 189 22.30 -8.25 -13.21
C GLN A 189 22.54 -7.46 -14.48
N GLN A 190 22.36 -6.13 -14.41
CA GLN A 190 22.53 -5.23 -15.56
C GLN A 190 23.84 -5.47 -16.32
N LYS A 191 24.97 -5.64 -15.61
CA LYS A 191 26.30 -5.91 -16.20
C LYS A 191 26.39 -7.19 -17.03
N VAL A 192 25.61 -8.23 -16.70
CA VAL A 192 25.69 -9.55 -17.36
C VAL A 192 24.44 -9.89 -18.17
N LYS A 193 23.44 -9.00 -18.18
CA LYS A 193 22.15 -9.17 -18.84
C LYS A 193 22.30 -9.56 -20.32
N ALA A 194 23.09 -8.80 -21.07
CA ALA A 194 23.31 -9.05 -22.51
C ALA A 194 23.94 -10.42 -22.77
N LYS A 195 24.93 -10.82 -21.95
CA LYS A 195 25.58 -12.14 -22.05
C LYS A 195 24.63 -13.29 -21.75
N LEU A 196 23.81 -13.15 -20.71
CA LEU A 196 22.92 -14.20 -20.24
C LEU A 196 21.57 -14.24 -20.98
N LYS A 197 21.28 -13.24 -21.82
CA LYS A 197 19.99 -13.07 -22.50
C LYS A 197 18.81 -13.25 -21.54
N CYS A 198 18.96 -12.72 -20.33
CA CYS A 198 17.96 -12.82 -19.26
C CYS A 198 17.17 -11.51 -19.17
N PRO A 199 15.85 -11.56 -18.94
CA PRO A 199 15.07 -10.35 -18.77
C PRO A 199 15.25 -9.77 -17.36
N THR A 200 15.15 -8.46 -17.26
CA THR A 200 15.04 -7.69 -16.01
C THR A 200 13.69 -6.98 -15.96
N PHE A 201 13.26 -6.50 -14.80
CA PHE A 201 11.92 -5.91 -14.66
C PHE A 201 11.61 -4.76 -15.65
N GLU A 202 12.62 -4.01 -16.12
CA GLU A 202 12.43 -2.95 -17.11
C GLU A 202 11.89 -3.48 -18.44
N ASP A 203 12.22 -4.72 -18.82
CA ASP A 203 11.75 -5.32 -20.07
C ASP A 203 10.23 -5.56 -20.06
N TYR A 204 9.65 -5.69 -18.87
CA TYR A 204 8.23 -5.93 -18.65
C TYR A 204 7.41 -4.64 -18.58
N TYR A 205 8.05 -3.46 -18.58
CA TYR A 205 7.35 -2.19 -18.40
C TYR A 205 6.46 -1.87 -19.61
N PRO A 206 5.13 -1.72 -19.43
CA PRO A 206 4.18 -1.53 -20.52
C PRO A 206 4.09 -0.06 -20.99
N GLY A 207 4.73 0.88 -20.27
CA GLY A 207 4.73 2.30 -20.56
C GLY A 207 3.93 3.13 -19.52
N ASP A 208 4.27 4.41 -19.40
CA ASP A 208 3.80 5.32 -18.35
C ASP A 208 2.27 5.45 -18.27
N LYS A 209 1.57 5.30 -19.39
CA LYS A 209 0.09 5.38 -19.44
C LYS A 209 -0.60 4.25 -18.66
N TYR A 210 0.07 3.10 -18.54
CA TYR A 210 -0.52 1.86 -18.04
C TYR A 210 -0.10 1.53 -16.61
N VAL A 211 0.79 2.32 -16.01
CA VAL A 211 1.33 2.11 -14.66
C VAL A 211 1.17 3.38 -13.84
N ASP A 212 0.49 3.26 -12.70
CA ASP A 212 0.30 4.37 -11.77
C ASP A 212 1.39 4.34 -10.68
N LEU A 213 1.75 3.15 -10.19
CA LEU A 213 2.76 2.93 -9.16
C LEU A 213 3.81 1.89 -9.61
N MET A 214 5.06 2.11 -9.22
CA MET A 214 6.10 1.08 -9.30
C MET A 214 6.24 0.38 -7.95
N GLY A 215 5.84 -0.88 -7.88
CA GLY A 215 5.86 -1.66 -6.67
C GLY A 215 7.16 -2.42 -6.47
N VAL A 216 7.54 -2.70 -5.23
CA VAL A 216 8.67 -3.58 -4.90
C VAL A 216 8.38 -4.49 -3.70
N THR A 217 8.72 -5.76 -3.87
CA THR A 217 8.72 -6.77 -2.79
C THR A 217 10.15 -7.14 -2.39
N PHE A 218 10.42 -7.11 -1.08
CA PHE A 218 11.70 -7.54 -0.52
C PHE A 218 11.60 -8.04 0.92
N TYR A 219 12.47 -8.96 1.30
CA TYR A 219 12.47 -9.53 2.65
C TYR A 219 13.87 -9.74 3.17
N ASN A 220 14.03 -9.54 4.48
CA ASN A 220 15.21 -9.97 5.20
C ASN A 220 15.03 -11.42 5.66
N ARG A 221 15.86 -12.31 5.12
CA ARG A 221 15.67 -13.77 5.23
C ARG A 221 16.44 -14.41 6.38
N GLY A 222 17.53 -13.80 6.85
CA GLY A 222 18.33 -14.32 7.97
C GLY A 222 18.65 -15.83 7.89
N LYS A 223 18.75 -16.49 9.04
CA LYS A 223 19.11 -17.92 9.15
C LYS A 223 18.01 -18.80 9.72
N TRP A 224 16.74 -18.48 9.50
CA TRP A 224 15.65 -19.28 10.08
C TRP A 224 15.56 -20.72 9.50
N ASN A 225 15.81 -20.93 8.20
CA ASN A 225 15.78 -22.27 7.56
C ASN A 225 16.99 -22.66 6.70
N SER A 226 17.93 -21.73 6.47
CA SER A 226 19.10 -21.94 5.62
C SER A 226 20.11 -20.81 5.83
N ASN A 227 21.33 -20.94 5.30
CA ASN A 227 22.34 -19.89 5.31
C ASN A 227 21.98 -18.73 4.36
N ARG A 228 20.92 -17.96 4.64
CA ARG A 228 20.63 -16.72 3.91
C ARG A 228 21.27 -15.54 4.61
N ARG A 229 21.47 -14.49 3.81
CA ARG A 229 22.08 -13.23 4.26
C ARG A 229 21.06 -12.42 5.05
N TRP A 230 21.48 -11.95 6.22
CA TRP A 230 20.85 -10.82 6.91
C TRP A 230 21.30 -9.51 6.26
N GLY A 231 20.39 -8.56 6.12
CA GLY A 231 20.74 -7.24 5.61
C GLY A 231 19.70 -6.19 5.95
N THR A 232 20.16 -4.94 6.08
CA THR A 232 19.28 -3.78 6.23
C THR A 232 18.41 -3.60 4.96
N PRO A 233 17.31 -2.85 5.01
CA PRO A 233 16.49 -2.54 3.83
C PRO A 233 17.33 -2.03 2.64
N ASP A 234 18.20 -1.03 2.85
CA ASP A 234 19.10 -0.50 1.81
C ASP A 234 20.00 -1.59 1.23
N GLN A 235 20.60 -2.43 2.08
CA GLN A 235 21.47 -3.52 1.61
C GLN A 235 20.72 -4.55 0.76
N ILE A 236 19.42 -4.72 0.99
CA ILE A 236 18.58 -5.66 0.23
C ILE A 236 18.20 -5.07 -1.12
N VAL A 237 17.59 -3.87 -1.14
CA VAL A 237 17.07 -3.26 -2.38
C VAL A 237 18.18 -2.63 -3.24
N ASN A 238 19.26 -2.16 -2.62
CA ASN A 238 20.42 -1.56 -3.29
C ASN A 238 21.66 -2.44 -3.22
N ALA A 239 21.49 -3.76 -3.07
CA ALA A 239 22.60 -4.71 -3.15
C ALA A 239 23.48 -4.45 -4.38
N ALA A 240 24.81 -4.49 -4.19
CA ALA A 240 25.78 -4.25 -5.25
C ALA A 240 25.46 -5.11 -6.50
N GLY A 241 25.47 -4.45 -7.67
CA GLY A 241 25.13 -5.07 -8.95
C GLY A 241 23.64 -5.15 -9.28
N ARG A 242 22.73 -5.00 -8.30
CA ARG A 242 21.28 -4.96 -8.53
C ARG A 242 20.74 -3.54 -8.61
N LYS A 243 21.07 -2.69 -7.62
CA LYS A 243 20.63 -1.28 -7.50
C LYS A 243 19.13 -1.11 -7.81
N THR A 244 18.29 -1.97 -7.25
CA THR A 244 16.88 -2.09 -7.68
C THR A 244 16.09 -0.82 -7.37
N LEU A 245 16.28 -0.20 -6.20
CA LEU A 245 15.59 1.04 -5.88
C LEU A 245 16.03 2.19 -6.80
N ASP A 246 17.33 2.33 -7.07
CA ASP A 246 17.83 3.36 -8.01
C ASP A 246 17.23 3.19 -9.41
N ARG A 247 17.10 1.94 -9.87
CA ARG A 247 16.48 1.60 -11.16
C ARG A 247 14.97 1.85 -11.15
N LEU A 248 14.26 1.60 -10.05
CA LEU A 248 12.83 1.95 -9.94
C LEU A 248 12.61 3.47 -10.01
N LYS A 249 13.53 4.27 -9.46
CA LYS A 249 13.46 5.74 -9.52
C LYS A 249 13.54 6.28 -10.96
N THR A 250 14.10 5.56 -11.92
CA THR A 250 14.21 6.06 -13.31
C THR A 250 12.88 6.09 -14.05
N PHE A 251 11.84 5.40 -13.56
CA PHE A 251 10.49 5.43 -14.15
C PHE A 251 9.72 6.72 -13.83
N ASN A 252 10.23 7.55 -12.91
CA ASN A 252 9.56 8.77 -12.47
C ASN A 252 8.10 8.58 -12.01
N LYS A 253 7.82 7.39 -11.45
CA LYS A 253 6.55 7.04 -10.80
C LYS A 253 6.74 6.97 -9.29
N PRO A 254 5.70 7.24 -8.49
CA PRO A 254 5.72 6.93 -7.08
C PRO A 254 5.99 5.44 -6.85
N ILE A 255 6.76 5.15 -5.80
CA ILE A 255 7.18 3.80 -5.45
C ILE A 255 6.30 3.31 -4.30
N PHE A 256 5.86 2.06 -4.36
CA PHE A 256 5.13 1.41 -3.28
C PHE A 256 5.87 0.15 -2.84
N VAL A 257 5.96 -0.09 -1.53
CA VAL A 257 6.55 -1.33 -1.01
C VAL A 257 5.42 -2.32 -0.75
N ASP A 258 5.15 -3.20 -1.70
CA ASP A 258 3.95 -4.07 -1.70
C ASP A 258 4.02 -5.18 -0.66
N GLU A 259 5.23 -5.65 -0.39
CA GLU A 259 5.49 -6.68 0.59
C GLU A 259 6.89 -6.50 1.17
N VAL A 260 6.94 -6.25 2.48
CA VAL A 260 8.18 -6.23 3.25
C VAL A 260 8.04 -7.00 4.55
N GLY A 261 9.12 -7.66 4.98
CA GLY A 261 9.14 -8.38 6.24
C GLY A 261 10.50 -8.97 6.57
N THR A 262 10.67 -9.35 7.83
CA THR A 262 11.92 -9.93 8.33
C THR A 262 11.66 -11.11 9.26
N THR A 263 12.58 -12.08 9.24
CA THR A 263 12.70 -13.07 10.33
C THR A 263 13.30 -12.42 11.59
N ALA A 264 13.12 -13.06 12.74
CA ALA A 264 13.86 -12.74 13.97
C ALA A 264 15.22 -13.45 14.06
N VAL A 265 15.51 -14.37 13.13
CA VAL A 265 16.63 -15.29 13.30
C VAL A 265 17.84 -14.89 12.48
N ASN A 266 18.92 -14.57 13.17
CA ASN A 266 20.26 -14.46 12.59
C ASN A 266 21.32 -14.81 13.63
N TYR A 267 22.47 -15.30 13.17
CA TYR A 267 23.64 -15.63 14.01
C TYR A 267 24.87 -15.87 13.10
N GLU A 268 26.07 -15.86 13.66
CA GLU A 268 27.32 -15.97 12.89
C GLU A 268 27.56 -17.37 12.30
N TRP A 269 27.35 -18.40 13.12
CA TRP A 269 27.60 -19.80 12.77
C TRP A 269 26.79 -20.31 11.58
N ALA A 270 27.24 -21.39 10.96
CA ALA A 270 26.48 -22.09 9.92
C ALA A 270 25.08 -22.48 10.44
N TYR A 271 24.10 -22.43 9.53
CA TYR A 271 22.71 -22.76 9.83
C TYR A 271 22.58 -24.08 10.59
N SER A 272 21.84 -24.03 11.70
CA SER A 272 21.39 -25.15 12.49
C SER A 272 19.95 -24.92 12.88
N PHE A 273 19.06 -25.86 12.54
CA PHE A 273 17.63 -25.72 12.89
C PHE A 273 17.42 -25.56 14.40
N LYS A 274 18.18 -26.32 15.21
CA LYS A 274 18.15 -26.21 16.68
C LYS A 274 18.53 -24.80 17.15
N LYS A 275 19.58 -24.22 16.57
CA LYS A 275 20.00 -22.85 16.90
C LYS A 275 18.99 -21.81 16.43
N SER A 276 18.40 -22.01 15.26
CA SER A 276 17.34 -21.12 14.74
C SER A 276 16.11 -21.11 15.63
N LEU A 277 15.69 -22.26 16.16
CA LEU A 277 14.62 -22.37 17.16
C LEU A 277 14.97 -21.63 18.45
N GLU A 278 16.18 -21.83 18.98
CA GLU A 278 16.67 -21.17 20.19
C GLU A 278 16.67 -19.63 20.02
N VAL A 279 17.24 -19.14 18.92
CA VAL A 279 17.29 -17.70 18.62
C VAL A 279 15.89 -17.14 18.43
N TYR A 280 15.02 -17.86 17.72
CA TYR A 280 13.63 -17.43 17.56
C TYR A 280 12.91 -17.30 18.90
N ALA A 281 13.08 -18.26 19.82
CA ALA A 281 12.41 -18.23 21.11
C ALA A 281 12.89 -17.08 22.00
N ASN A 282 14.17 -16.71 21.91
CA ASN A 282 14.82 -15.89 22.93
C ASN A 282 15.29 -14.51 22.46
N ASN A 283 15.34 -14.24 21.15
CA ASN A 283 15.89 -12.97 20.63
C ASN A 283 14.83 -12.19 19.83
N SER A 284 14.12 -11.30 20.53
CA SER A 284 13.22 -10.33 19.90
C SER A 284 13.94 -9.15 19.25
N ASP A 285 15.12 -8.82 19.76
CA ASP A 285 15.79 -7.54 19.52
C ASP A 285 16.22 -7.38 18.06
N LEU A 286 16.73 -8.44 17.44
CA LEU A 286 17.15 -8.40 16.04
C LEU A 286 16.02 -8.00 15.08
N LYS A 287 14.80 -8.51 15.30
CA LYS A 287 13.65 -8.11 14.46
C LYS A 287 13.29 -6.66 14.74
N ASN A 288 13.24 -6.24 16.00
CA ASN A 288 12.92 -4.88 16.39
C ASN A 288 13.93 -3.85 15.85
N GLU A 289 15.23 -4.13 15.93
CA GLU A 289 16.28 -3.32 15.32
C GLU A 289 16.08 -3.20 13.81
N TRP A 290 15.77 -4.30 13.13
CA TRP A 290 15.51 -4.27 11.69
C TRP A 290 14.25 -3.47 11.34
N LEU A 291 13.19 -3.53 12.16
CA LEU A 291 11.99 -2.71 11.99
C LEU A 291 12.30 -1.21 12.11
N LEU A 292 13.17 -0.81 13.04
CA LEU A 292 13.64 0.58 13.14
C LEU A 292 14.43 0.99 11.89
N GLN A 293 15.28 0.11 11.35
CA GLN A 293 15.97 0.37 10.08
C GLN A 293 15.00 0.49 8.90
N LEU A 294 13.91 -0.29 8.89
CA LEU A 294 12.84 -0.16 7.89
C LEU A 294 12.13 1.20 8.02
N LYS A 295 11.80 1.63 9.23
CA LYS A 295 11.22 2.97 9.46
C LYS A 295 12.13 4.07 8.89
N ASP A 296 13.42 4.04 9.23
CA ASP A 296 14.37 5.07 8.82
C ASP A 296 14.59 5.06 7.30
N PHE A 297 14.63 3.88 6.69
CA PHE A 297 14.66 3.72 5.24
C PHE A 297 13.43 4.36 4.56
N LEU A 298 12.22 4.05 5.04
CA LEU A 298 10.98 4.57 4.47
C LEU A 298 10.83 6.10 4.65
N LEU A 299 11.31 6.66 5.77
CA LEU A 299 11.31 8.11 6.01
C LEU A 299 12.29 8.88 5.11
N ARG A 300 13.42 8.26 4.78
CA ARG A 300 14.47 8.84 3.95
C ARG A 300 14.13 8.78 2.46
N GLU A 301 13.52 7.68 2.02
CA GLU A 301 13.18 7.44 0.62
C GLU A 301 11.84 8.07 0.24
N THR A 302 11.79 9.39 0.08
CA THR A 302 10.56 10.18 -0.14
C THR A 302 9.77 9.83 -1.41
N ARG A 303 10.35 9.08 -2.35
CA ARG A 303 9.62 8.52 -3.50
C ARG A 303 8.76 7.31 -3.12
N ILE A 304 8.99 6.71 -1.96
CA ILE A 304 8.17 5.63 -1.43
C ILE A 304 6.95 6.26 -0.74
N VAL A 305 5.79 6.11 -1.36
CA VAL A 305 4.56 6.77 -0.90
C VAL A 305 3.74 5.90 0.06
N GLY A 306 4.01 4.60 0.10
CA GLY A 306 3.41 3.67 1.05
C GLY A 306 4.12 2.33 1.12
N ALA A 307 3.81 1.57 2.16
CA ALA A 307 4.43 0.29 2.43
C ALA A 307 3.47 -0.67 3.15
N ILE A 308 3.50 -1.95 2.76
CA ILE A 308 2.73 -3.02 3.39
C ILE A 308 3.69 -3.97 4.10
N TYR A 309 3.54 -4.06 5.42
CA TYR A 309 4.20 -5.12 6.17
C TYR A 309 3.48 -6.45 5.96
N PHE A 310 4.24 -7.46 5.50
CA PHE A 310 3.74 -8.80 5.22
C PHE A 310 3.72 -9.65 6.51
N ASN A 311 2.70 -9.45 7.33
CA ASN A 311 2.57 -10.06 8.66
C ASN A 311 2.12 -11.53 8.60
N VAL A 312 2.99 -12.41 8.10
CA VAL A 312 2.70 -13.84 7.97
C VAL A 312 3.76 -14.69 8.67
N ASP A 313 3.30 -15.62 9.51
CA ASP A 313 4.10 -16.76 9.96
C ASP A 313 3.39 -18.07 9.60
N LEU A 314 3.94 -18.86 8.66
CA LEU A 314 3.45 -20.22 8.37
C LEU A 314 4.31 -21.30 9.02
N SER A 315 5.46 -20.93 9.59
CA SER A 315 6.28 -21.84 10.38
C SER A 315 5.66 -22.16 11.75
N ASN A 316 4.65 -21.39 12.17
CA ASN A 316 3.98 -21.49 13.46
C ASN A 316 5.00 -21.43 14.61
N GLY A 317 5.78 -20.36 14.61
CA GLY A 317 6.89 -20.18 15.53
C GLY A 317 8.03 -21.17 15.33
N LEU A 318 8.40 -21.42 14.06
CA LEU A 318 9.40 -22.39 13.62
C LEU A 318 9.14 -23.85 14.00
N LYS A 319 7.94 -24.19 14.50
CA LYS A 319 7.55 -25.56 14.85
C LYS A 319 7.25 -26.43 13.63
N THR A 320 6.90 -25.82 12.51
CA THR A 320 6.57 -26.49 11.25
C THR A 320 7.60 -26.15 10.19
N ARG A 321 8.24 -27.18 9.62
CA ARG A 321 9.07 -27.00 8.44
C ARG A 321 8.17 -26.73 7.24
N THR A 322 8.20 -25.49 6.75
CA THR A 322 7.47 -25.10 5.54
C THR A 322 8.39 -25.06 4.34
N LEU A 323 7.85 -25.41 3.16
CA LEU A 323 8.47 -25.06 1.89
C LEU A 323 8.20 -23.57 1.64
N GLY A 324 9.24 -22.75 1.56
CA GLY A 324 9.11 -21.29 1.37
C GLY A 324 9.61 -20.47 2.56
N GLU A 325 9.12 -19.23 2.71
CA GLU A 325 9.70 -18.16 3.57
C GLU A 325 8.70 -17.48 4.50
N LEU A 326 8.45 -17.97 5.72
CA LEU A 326 7.31 -17.43 6.47
C LEU A 326 7.53 -17.45 7.98
N ASP A 327 8.66 -16.95 8.47
CA ASP A 327 8.72 -16.25 9.77
C ASP A 327 8.86 -14.77 9.45
N ARG A 328 7.74 -14.07 9.27
CA ARG A 328 7.72 -12.63 9.02
C ARG A 328 6.79 -11.90 9.97
N SER A 329 6.01 -12.61 10.78
CA SER A 329 5.03 -11.98 11.66
C SER A 329 5.69 -11.07 12.70
N VAL A 330 5.03 -9.95 12.94
CA VAL A 330 5.29 -8.98 14.01
C VAL A 330 4.15 -8.95 15.02
N ILE A 331 2.96 -9.39 14.60
CA ILE A 331 1.80 -9.61 15.45
C ILE A 331 1.23 -10.98 15.08
N ASP A 332 1.40 -11.98 15.95
CA ASP A 332 0.86 -13.33 15.74
C ASP A 332 0.19 -13.87 16.99
N TYR A 333 -1.12 -14.05 16.90
CA TYR A 333 -1.94 -14.57 17.98
C TYR A 333 -1.82 -16.08 18.19
N GLN A 334 -1.37 -16.86 17.20
CA GLN A 334 -1.21 -18.30 17.42
C GLN A 334 0.11 -18.62 18.12
N SER A 335 1.18 -17.91 17.76
CA SER A 335 2.48 -18.07 18.43
C SER A 335 2.66 -17.14 19.64
N ASN A 336 1.65 -16.33 19.96
CA ASN A 336 1.68 -15.29 21.00
C ASN A 336 2.91 -14.38 20.90
N LYS A 337 3.26 -13.97 19.68
CA LYS A 337 4.41 -13.10 19.42
C LYS A 337 3.99 -11.70 19.06
N PHE A 338 4.68 -10.74 19.67
CA PHE A 338 4.55 -9.32 19.39
C PHE A 338 5.92 -8.66 19.33
N TYR A 339 6.14 -7.85 18.30
CA TYR A 339 7.34 -7.05 18.09
C TYR A 339 6.93 -5.57 18.08
N ASP A 340 7.16 -4.89 19.19
CA ASP A 340 6.63 -3.55 19.49
C ASP A 340 7.09 -2.48 18.50
N LYS A 341 8.28 -2.62 17.90
CA LYS A 341 8.80 -1.63 16.93
C LYS A 341 8.03 -1.56 15.62
N ILE A 342 7.04 -2.43 15.41
CA ILE A 342 6.04 -2.22 14.35
C ILE A 342 5.21 -0.95 14.58
N LEU A 343 4.98 -0.59 15.84
CA LEU A 343 4.22 0.60 16.22
C LEU A 343 4.98 1.89 15.88
N ASP A 344 6.32 1.87 15.97
CA ASP A 344 7.17 2.99 15.53
C ASP A 344 7.09 3.22 14.01
N ILE A 345 7.05 2.14 13.22
CA ILE A 345 6.84 2.22 11.76
C ILE A 345 5.45 2.83 11.48
N TYR A 346 4.41 2.31 12.12
CA TYR A 346 3.06 2.86 11.98
C TYR A 346 2.98 4.35 12.35
N ALA A 347 3.57 4.75 13.47
CA ALA A 347 3.56 6.13 13.94
C ALA A 347 4.28 7.08 12.96
N ALA A 348 5.41 6.64 12.39
CA ALA A 348 6.15 7.39 11.38
C ALA A 348 5.45 7.43 10.02
N GLY A 349 4.74 6.36 9.66
CA GLY A 349 3.97 6.23 8.43
C GLY A 349 2.50 6.69 8.56
N LYS A 350 2.21 7.52 9.57
CA LYS A 350 0.89 8.13 9.71
C LYS A 350 0.66 9.04 8.51
N PRO A 351 -0.50 8.93 7.85
CA PRO A 351 -0.69 9.69 6.64
C PRO A 351 -0.69 11.19 6.90
N ASN A 352 -0.14 11.95 5.97
CA ASN A 352 -0.28 13.39 5.89
C ASN A 352 -1.09 13.76 4.65
N ASP A 353 -1.77 14.91 4.68
CA ASP A 353 -2.65 15.36 3.57
C ASP A 353 -1.87 15.67 2.28
N SER A 354 -0.54 15.68 2.34
CA SER A 354 0.37 15.94 1.22
C SER A 354 0.90 14.67 0.56
N ASN A 355 0.68 13.48 1.14
CA ASN A 355 1.23 12.24 0.58
C ASN A 355 0.66 12.01 -0.84
N ALA A 356 1.56 11.74 -1.80
CA ALA A 356 1.20 11.62 -3.20
C ALA A 356 0.17 10.51 -3.50
N LEU A 357 0.05 9.49 -2.64
CA LEU A 357 -0.97 8.45 -2.80
C LEU A 357 -2.39 9.03 -2.72
N TYR A 358 -2.64 9.97 -1.81
CA TYR A 358 -3.94 10.64 -1.70
C TYR A 358 -4.22 11.56 -2.89
N TYR A 359 -3.19 12.23 -3.39
CA TYR A 359 -3.28 13.00 -4.61
C TYR A 359 -3.68 12.13 -5.82
N LEU A 360 -3.08 10.95 -5.98
CA LEU A 360 -3.40 10.02 -7.08
C LEU A 360 -4.86 9.54 -7.05
N PHE A 361 -5.41 9.30 -5.87
CA PHE A 361 -6.84 8.97 -5.70
C PHE A 361 -7.77 10.19 -5.76
N ASN A 362 -7.22 11.40 -5.93
CA ASN A 362 -7.92 12.67 -5.82
C ASN A 362 -8.72 12.81 -4.51
N ILE A 363 -8.09 12.51 -3.37
CA ILE A 363 -8.72 12.64 -2.07
C ILE A 363 -7.89 13.51 -1.10
N LYS A 364 -8.60 14.07 -0.13
CA LYS A 364 -8.03 14.72 1.06
C LYS A 364 -8.61 14.09 2.31
N ARG A 365 -7.76 14.01 3.33
CA ARG A 365 -8.17 13.68 4.69
C ARG A 365 -8.72 14.92 5.37
N VAL A 366 -9.91 14.79 5.94
CA VAL A 366 -10.53 15.84 6.74
C VAL A 366 -10.99 15.21 8.04
N THR A 367 -10.40 15.64 9.15
CA THR A 367 -10.79 15.20 10.49
C THR A 367 -11.72 16.22 11.11
N LEU A 368 -12.94 15.80 11.45
CA LEU A 368 -13.96 16.60 12.12
C LEU A 368 -14.43 15.82 13.36
N ASN A 369 -14.38 16.42 14.55
CA ASN A 369 -14.75 15.75 15.83
C ASN A 369 -14.14 14.36 16.00
N ASP A 370 -12.82 14.27 15.83
CA ASP A 370 -12.03 13.03 15.96
C ASP A 370 -12.39 11.91 14.95
N LYS A 371 -13.32 12.15 14.03
CA LYS A 371 -13.64 11.25 12.91
C LYS A 371 -12.95 11.76 11.65
N THR A 372 -12.25 10.87 10.94
CA THR A 372 -11.58 11.19 9.69
C THR A 372 -12.48 10.81 8.51
N TYR A 373 -12.49 11.67 7.50
CA TYR A 373 -13.21 11.48 6.25
C TYR A 373 -12.26 11.60 5.06
N PHE A 374 -12.40 10.71 4.07
CA PHE A 374 -11.75 10.85 2.77
C PHE A 374 -12.75 11.43 1.78
N ILE A 375 -12.54 12.68 1.39
CA ILE A 375 -13.39 13.39 0.44
C ILE A 375 -12.59 13.86 -0.78
N PRO A 376 -13.22 14.06 -1.94
CA PRO A 376 -12.52 14.60 -3.10
C PRO A 376 -11.82 15.92 -2.77
N SER A 377 -10.64 16.13 -3.36
CA SER A 377 -9.74 17.23 -2.97
C SER A 377 -10.41 18.61 -3.06
N ASP A 378 -11.23 18.82 -4.09
CA ASP A 378 -11.92 20.09 -4.35
C ASP A 378 -12.96 20.43 -3.26
N TYR A 379 -13.46 19.42 -2.54
CA TYR A 379 -14.44 19.59 -1.47
C TYR A 379 -13.81 19.75 -0.09
N ALA A 380 -12.50 19.56 0.06
CA ALA A 380 -11.82 19.61 1.35
C ALA A 380 -12.00 20.97 2.07
N LYS A 381 -11.82 22.07 1.34
CA LYS A 381 -11.98 23.43 1.87
C LYS A 381 -13.46 23.76 2.13
N PRO A 382 -14.40 23.60 1.17
CA PRO A 382 -15.82 23.82 1.39
C PRO A 382 -16.38 23.09 2.62
N VAL A 383 -16.03 21.80 2.81
CA VAL A 383 -16.48 21.02 3.97
C VAL A 383 -15.94 21.58 5.28
N LYS A 384 -14.65 21.97 5.33
CA LYS A 384 -14.04 22.58 6.52
C LYS A 384 -14.69 23.93 6.86
N ASP A 385 -14.93 24.77 5.86
CA ASP A 385 -15.56 26.08 6.03
C ASP A 385 -17.01 25.95 6.51
N LEU A 386 -17.77 25.03 5.90
CA LEU A 386 -19.15 24.76 6.30
C LEU A 386 -19.21 24.19 7.73
N TYR A 387 -18.31 23.26 8.06
CA TYR A 387 -18.20 22.74 9.41
C TYR A 387 -17.91 23.86 10.42
N ALA A 388 -16.88 24.68 10.17
CA ALA A 388 -16.54 25.81 11.03
C ALA A 388 -17.70 26.81 11.19
N PHE A 389 -18.43 27.10 10.11
CA PHE A 389 -19.64 27.92 10.16
C PHE A 389 -20.71 27.30 11.07
N THR A 390 -21.03 26.01 10.89
CA THR A 390 -22.03 25.34 11.72
C THR A 390 -21.62 25.27 13.19
N THR A 391 -20.37 24.95 13.51
CA THR A 391 -19.89 24.93 14.89
C THR A 391 -19.86 26.33 15.53
N LYS A 392 -19.59 27.38 14.75
CA LYS A 392 -19.60 28.74 15.30
C LYS A 392 -21.01 29.27 15.51
N TYR A 393 -21.87 29.13 14.51
CA TYR A 393 -23.14 29.84 14.46
C TYR A 393 -24.35 28.98 14.78
N VAL A 394 -24.28 27.66 14.58
CA VAL A 394 -25.42 26.75 14.79
C VAL A 394 -25.36 26.12 16.19
N THR A 395 -24.19 25.67 16.63
CA THR A 395 -24.02 25.25 18.03
C THR A 395 -23.88 26.44 18.98
N GLY A 396 -23.45 27.61 18.51
CA GLY A 396 -23.53 28.85 19.32
C GLY A 396 -24.97 29.21 19.73
N LEU A 397 -25.97 28.83 18.93
CA LEU A 397 -27.40 28.98 19.26
C LEU A 397 -27.86 28.06 20.41
N SER A 398 -27.12 27.00 20.75
CA SER A 398 -27.47 26.18 21.92
C SER A 398 -27.30 26.95 23.22
N GLY A 399 -26.29 27.82 23.31
CA GLY A 399 -26.14 28.74 24.45
C GLY A 399 -27.27 29.78 24.51
N GLN A 400 -27.80 30.20 23.35
CA GLN A 400 -29.00 31.03 23.30
C GLN A 400 -30.27 30.26 23.69
N LEU A 401 -30.36 28.96 23.38
CA LEU A 401 -31.44 28.09 23.88
C LEU A 401 -31.42 27.97 25.40
N ASP A 402 -30.25 27.78 26.01
CA ASP A 402 -30.11 27.74 27.47
C ASP A 402 -30.52 29.07 28.12
N PHE A 403 -30.20 30.20 27.47
CA PHE A 403 -30.70 31.51 27.88
C PHE A 403 -32.23 31.60 27.73
N LEU A 404 -32.79 31.19 26.59
CA LEU A 404 -34.23 31.20 26.30
C LEU A 404 -35.04 30.27 27.21
N ASP A 405 -34.47 29.16 27.66
CA ASP A 405 -35.11 28.25 28.62
C ASP A 405 -35.12 28.86 30.03
N LYS A 406 -34.07 29.59 30.42
CA LYS A 406 -34.05 30.35 31.68
C LYS A 406 -35.02 31.53 31.69
N THR A 407 -35.30 32.14 30.54
CA THR A 407 -36.18 33.33 30.42
C THR A 407 -37.66 33.02 30.16
N LYS A 408 -38.11 31.75 30.22
CA LYS A 408 -39.52 31.33 29.98
C LYS A 408 -40.12 31.78 28.63
N THR A 409 -39.31 31.87 27.58
CA THR A 409 -39.73 32.35 26.25
C THR A 409 -40.73 31.39 25.55
N SER A 410 -41.50 31.85 24.54
CA SER A 410 -42.61 31.05 23.98
C SER A 410 -42.19 29.69 23.39
N TRP A 411 -43.10 28.72 23.42
CA TRP A 411 -42.86 27.34 22.98
C TRP A 411 -42.49 27.23 21.49
N SER A 412 -43.05 28.07 20.62
CA SER A 412 -42.75 28.03 19.17
C SER A 412 -41.32 28.49 18.87
N LEU A 413 -40.84 29.55 19.52
CA LEU A 413 -39.46 30.03 19.41
C LEU A 413 -38.47 28.94 19.85
N ARG A 414 -38.73 28.27 20.99
CA ARG A 414 -37.89 27.17 21.48
C ARG A 414 -37.82 25.99 20.51
N ASN A 415 -38.93 25.60 19.91
CA ASN A 415 -38.96 24.53 18.91
C ASN A 415 -38.25 24.92 17.60
N GLN A 416 -38.33 26.18 17.20
CA GLN A 416 -37.63 26.70 16.04
C GLN A 416 -36.12 26.62 16.25
N TYR A 417 -35.59 27.06 17.40
CA TYR A 417 -34.16 26.96 17.72
C TYR A 417 -33.65 25.51 17.91
N LYS A 418 -34.45 24.61 18.52
CA LYS A 418 -34.09 23.18 18.68
C LYS A 418 -33.89 22.45 17.35
N ARG A 419 -34.53 22.89 16.26
CA ARG A 419 -34.31 22.33 14.92
C ARG A 419 -32.94 22.68 14.34
N PHE A 420 -32.31 23.76 14.81
CA PHE A 420 -31.01 24.19 14.30
C PHE A 420 -29.84 23.51 15.02
N THR A 421 -29.92 23.20 16.31
CA THR A 421 -28.74 22.86 17.13
C THR A 421 -28.05 21.51 16.88
N LYS A 422 -28.58 20.66 16.01
CA LYS A 422 -27.98 19.34 15.76
C LYS A 422 -27.27 19.30 14.41
N VAL A 423 -25.96 19.53 14.44
CA VAL A 423 -25.08 19.34 13.28
C VAL A 423 -24.96 17.84 13.01
N ASN A 424 -25.56 17.36 11.93
CA ASN A 424 -25.33 16.00 11.45
C ASN A 424 -24.13 16.03 10.49
N LEU A 425 -22.95 15.68 11.01
CA LEU A 425 -21.68 15.72 10.26
C LEU A 425 -21.68 14.81 9.05
N ASP A 426 -22.23 13.61 9.21
CA ASP A 426 -22.34 12.65 8.12
C ASP A 426 -23.28 13.20 7.03
N ALA A 427 -24.35 13.91 7.40
CA ALA A 427 -25.21 14.59 6.44
C ALA A 427 -24.52 15.79 5.74
N ILE A 428 -23.65 16.54 6.43
CA ILE A 428 -22.87 17.63 5.81
C ILE A 428 -21.91 17.06 4.76
N VAL A 429 -21.16 16.02 5.14
CA VAL A 429 -20.22 15.35 4.25
C VAL A 429 -20.97 14.70 3.07
N ASP A 430 -22.06 13.98 3.33
CA ASP A 430 -22.84 13.30 2.29
C ASP A 430 -23.60 14.26 1.38
N ALA A 431 -24.16 15.36 1.91
CA ALA A 431 -24.75 16.40 1.07
C ALA A 431 -23.67 16.99 0.15
N THR A 432 -22.49 17.31 0.67
CA THR A 432 -21.42 17.86 -0.16
C THR A 432 -20.95 16.88 -1.23
N LYS A 433 -20.89 15.57 -0.92
CA LYS A 433 -20.59 14.50 -1.90
C LYS A 433 -21.68 14.28 -2.96
N LYS A 434 -22.93 14.67 -2.68
CA LYS A 434 -24.09 14.44 -3.57
C LYS A 434 -24.44 15.65 -4.44
N PHE A 435 -24.17 16.86 -3.96
CA PHE A 435 -24.57 18.10 -4.62
C PHE A 435 -23.53 18.62 -5.64
N PHE A 436 -22.33 18.05 -5.65
CA PHE A 436 -21.20 18.39 -6.52
C PHE A 436 -20.41 17.11 -6.83
#